data_AF-A0A161UWW6-F1
#
_entry.id   AF-A0A161UWW6-F1
#
_cell.length_a   1.000
_cell.length_b   1.000
_cell.length_c   1.000
_cell.angle_alpha   90.00
_cell.angle_beta   90.00
_cell.angle_gamma   90.00
#
_symmetry.space_group_name_H-M   'P 1'
#
loop_
_entity.id
_entity.type
_entity.pdbx_description
1 polymer ?
#
loop_
_entity_poly.entity_id
_entity_poly.type
_entity_poly.pdbx_seq_one_letter_code
_entity_poly.pdbx_strand_id
1 'polypeptide(L)'
;MLSFFGRAPVSKVTAPLGRALNSTGLTPNSVTLIGTVVTVGAAVTMYPAGYLWWGSVVITVFVLFDMLDGAMARARGGGTKYGAVLDATCDRVADGAIFAGLAWWAVYSEQSKLLLIATIICLITSQVISHAKARAEASGLSADGGWIERADRLVFVLVGAGLTGVGRHYDIPWLDSVIYPAMWVLAALSIVTVFQRVLAVRSSEGARDIIVKSTTPPNDESEPS
;
A
#
# COMPACT_ATOMS: atom_id res chain seq x y z
N MET A 1 -5.39 -5.08 -12.25
CA MET A 1 -6.51 -5.76 -12.97
C MET A 1 -7.59 -6.29 -12.02
N LEU A 2 -7.30 -6.51 -10.73
CA LEU A 2 -8.29 -6.98 -9.75
C LEU A 2 -9.26 -5.88 -9.26
N SER A 3 -8.88 -4.59 -9.37
CA SER A 3 -9.72 -3.46 -8.94
C SER A 3 -11.01 -3.29 -9.76
N PHE A 4 -11.05 -3.82 -10.99
CA PHE A 4 -12.22 -3.72 -11.88
C PHE A 4 -13.24 -4.86 -11.69
N PHE A 5 -12.82 -6.06 -11.26
CA PHE A 5 -13.71 -7.23 -11.13
C PHE A 5 -14.20 -7.52 -9.69
N GLY A 6 -13.60 -6.91 -8.65
CA GLY A 6 -13.84 -7.29 -7.25
C GLY A 6 -14.82 -6.43 -6.43
N ARG A 7 -15.28 -5.27 -6.90
CA ARG A 7 -16.03 -4.32 -6.04
C ARG A 7 -17.40 -4.84 -5.57
N ALA A 8 -18.10 -5.61 -6.40
CA ALA A 8 -19.47 -6.08 -6.08
C ALA A 8 -19.51 -7.28 -5.11
N PRO A 9 -18.65 -8.31 -5.20
CA PRO A 9 -18.61 -9.39 -4.21
C PRO A 9 -18.06 -8.93 -2.86
N VAL A 10 -17.01 -8.10 -2.85
CA VAL A 10 -16.34 -7.65 -1.62
C VAL A 10 -17.26 -6.78 -0.78
N SER A 11 -18.07 -5.91 -1.39
CA SER A 11 -19.03 -5.07 -0.65
C SER A 11 -20.14 -5.87 0.03
N LYS A 12 -20.59 -7.00 -0.55
CA LYS A 12 -21.61 -7.87 0.06
C LYS A 12 -21.12 -8.59 1.33
N VAL A 13 -19.83 -8.92 1.40
CA VAL A 13 -19.22 -9.58 2.56
C VAL A 13 -18.78 -8.57 3.62
N THR A 14 -18.23 -7.43 3.21
CA THR A 14 -17.71 -6.40 4.14
C THR A 14 -18.81 -5.58 4.81
N ALA A 15 -19.96 -5.38 4.17
CA ALA A 15 -21.08 -4.62 4.74
C ALA A 15 -21.67 -5.20 6.04
N PRO A 16 -22.01 -6.51 6.15
CA PRO A 16 -22.51 -7.07 7.39
C PRO A 16 -21.45 -7.05 8.50
N LEU A 17 -20.19 -7.29 8.14
CA LEU A 17 -19.07 -7.29 9.08
C LEU A 17 -18.82 -5.87 9.63
N GLY A 18 -18.84 -4.85 8.78
CA GLY A 18 -18.73 -3.45 9.20
C GLY A 18 -19.88 -3.01 10.12
N ARG A 19 -21.11 -3.50 9.91
CA ARG A 19 -22.22 -3.25 10.86
C ARG A 19 -22.01 -3.97 12.19
N ALA A 20 -21.52 -5.21 12.17
CA ALA A 20 -21.20 -5.96 13.39
C ALA A 20 -20.10 -5.27 14.21
N LEU A 21 -19.03 -4.79 13.55
CA LEU A 21 -17.98 -4.02 14.19
C LEU A 21 -18.46 -2.67 14.74
N ASN A 22 -19.43 -2.02 14.10
CA ASN A 22 -20.03 -0.81 14.67
C ASN A 22 -20.75 -1.08 15.99
N SER A 23 -21.25 -2.29 16.21
CA SER A 23 -21.92 -2.68 17.46
C SER A 23 -20.96 -2.94 18.63
N THR A 24 -19.65 -3.10 18.37
CA THR A 24 -18.64 -3.31 19.42
C THR A 24 -18.04 -2.01 19.97
N GLY A 25 -18.47 -0.84 19.46
CA GLY A 25 -17.96 0.48 19.87
C GLY A 25 -16.66 0.90 19.21
N LEU A 26 -16.03 0.04 18.38
CA LEU A 26 -14.83 0.38 17.63
C LEU A 26 -15.11 1.48 16.59
N THR A 27 -14.16 2.42 16.44
CA THR A 27 -14.24 3.45 15.39
C THR A 27 -13.49 2.99 14.14
N PRO A 28 -13.81 3.53 12.93
CA PRO A 28 -13.05 3.24 11.71
C PRO A 28 -11.54 3.44 11.90
N ASN A 29 -11.14 4.59 12.44
CA ASN A 29 -9.73 4.92 12.69
C ASN A 29 -9.04 3.93 13.64
N SER A 30 -9.74 3.44 14.67
CA SER A 30 -9.19 2.44 15.60
C SER A 30 -8.91 1.13 14.86
N VAL A 31 -9.78 0.73 13.94
CA VAL A 31 -9.61 -0.49 13.15
C VAL A 31 -8.45 -0.35 12.18
N THR A 32 -8.32 0.79 11.49
CA THR A 32 -7.17 1.10 10.64
C THR A 32 -5.84 0.97 11.42
N LEU A 33 -5.79 1.55 12.61
CA LEU A 33 -4.58 1.53 13.43
C LEU A 33 -4.23 0.12 13.91
N ILE A 34 -5.22 -0.65 14.37
CA ILE A 34 -5.02 -2.05 14.79
C ILE A 34 -4.55 -2.90 13.61
N GLY A 35 -5.22 -2.78 12.46
CA GLY A 35 -4.84 -3.52 11.25
C GLY A 35 -3.40 -3.23 10.82
N THR A 36 -3.01 -1.96 10.89
CA THR A 36 -1.65 -1.51 10.57
C THR A 36 -0.63 -2.04 11.56
N VAL A 37 -0.87 -1.92 12.86
CA VAL A 37 0.05 -2.39 13.90
C VAL A 37 0.29 -3.89 13.78
N VAL A 38 -0.76 -4.68 13.56
CA VAL A 38 -0.62 -6.14 13.41
C VAL A 38 0.09 -6.48 12.09
N THR A 39 -0.24 -5.80 10.99
CA THR A 39 0.42 -5.99 9.70
C THR A 39 1.91 -5.69 9.78
N VAL A 40 2.28 -4.56 10.38
CA VAL A 40 3.68 -4.17 10.60
C VAL A 40 4.38 -5.17 11.51
N GLY A 41 3.76 -5.51 12.65
CA GLY A 41 4.30 -6.47 13.60
C GLY A 41 4.58 -7.83 12.95
N ALA A 42 3.64 -8.35 12.17
CA ALA A 42 3.83 -9.60 11.42
C ALA A 42 4.94 -9.48 10.38
N ALA A 43 4.97 -8.40 9.59
CA ALA A 43 5.97 -8.19 8.57
C ALA A 43 7.40 -8.09 9.13
N VAL A 44 7.60 -7.35 10.23
CA VAL A 44 8.95 -7.12 10.80
C VAL A 44 9.42 -8.21 11.75
N THR A 45 8.56 -9.16 12.12
CA THR A 45 8.95 -10.28 13.00
C THR A 45 8.92 -11.62 12.27
N MET A 46 7.84 -11.93 11.56
CA MET A 46 7.63 -13.24 10.96
C MET A 46 8.43 -13.43 9.67
N TYR A 47 8.52 -12.41 8.81
CA TYR A 47 9.37 -12.52 7.61
C TYR A 47 10.86 -12.62 7.98
N PRO A 48 11.43 -11.76 8.84
CA PRO A 48 12.81 -11.93 9.32
C PRO A 48 13.10 -13.28 9.95
N ALA A 49 12.14 -13.87 10.66
CA ALA A 49 12.27 -15.20 11.27
C ALA A 49 12.07 -16.36 10.27
N GLY A 50 11.77 -16.08 9.00
CA GLY A 50 11.55 -17.09 7.95
C GLY A 50 10.16 -17.73 7.94
N TYR A 51 9.22 -17.27 8.79
CA TYR A 51 7.83 -17.72 8.80
C TYR A 51 7.00 -17.07 7.68
N LEU A 52 7.42 -17.24 6.43
CA LEU A 52 6.83 -16.54 5.28
C LEU A 52 5.35 -16.87 5.08
N TRP A 53 4.96 -18.15 5.19
CA TRP A 53 3.56 -18.56 5.06
C TRP A 53 2.67 -17.89 6.11
N TRP A 54 3.01 -18.06 7.39
CA TRP A 54 2.20 -17.52 8.48
C TRP A 54 2.23 -15.99 8.51
N GLY A 55 3.36 -15.37 8.17
CA GLY A 55 3.46 -13.92 7.99
C GLY A 55 2.50 -13.43 6.91
N SER A 56 2.52 -14.05 5.73
CA SER A 56 1.61 -13.73 4.63
C SER A 56 0.14 -13.91 5.01
N VAL A 57 -0.21 -14.97 5.74
CA VAL A 57 -1.59 -15.23 6.19
C VAL A 57 -2.06 -14.12 7.14
N VAL A 58 -1.28 -13.82 8.18
CA VAL A 58 -1.64 -12.77 9.15
C VAL A 58 -1.78 -11.42 8.44
N ILE A 59 -0.81 -11.05 7.62
CA ILE A 59 -0.85 -9.79 6.87
C ILE A 59 -2.07 -9.74 5.94
N THR A 60 -2.37 -10.81 5.21
CA THR A 60 -3.54 -10.88 4.32
C THR A 60 -4.83 -10.65 5.10
N VAL A 61 -4.99 -11.30 6.25
CA VAL A 61 -6.18 -11.15 7.10
C VAL A 61 -6.35 -9.69 7.53
N PHE A 62 -5.29 -9.03 7.98
CA PHE A 62 -5.38 -7.65 8.49
C PHE A 62 -5.45 -6.58 7.40
N VAL A 63 -4.88 -6.83 6.21
CA VAL A 63 -5.12 -6.00 5.02
C VAL A 63 -6.60 -6.06 4.60
N LEU A 64 -7.22 -7.23 4.64
CA LEU A 64 -8.65 -7.38 4.37
C LEU A 64 -9.50 -6.74 5.47
N PHE A 65 -9.02 -6.79 6.72
CA PHE A 65 -9.67 -6.14 7.86
C PHE A 65 -9.65 -4.62 7.73
N ASP A 66 -8.60 -4.04 7.14
CA ASP A 66 -8.50 -2.62 6.85
C ASP A 66 -9.64 -2.16 5.94
N MET A 67 -9.98 -2.94 4.91
CA MET A 67 -11.13 -2.65 4.02
C MET A 67 -12.49 -2.56 4.76
N LEU A 68 -12.57 -3.05 6.00
CA LEU A 68 -13.76 -2.92 6.84
C LEU A 68 -13.92 -1.52 7.42
N ASP A 69 -12.85 -0.73 7.56
CA ASP A 69 -12.92 0.65 8.05
C ASP A 69 -13.78 1.54 7.16
N GLY A 70 -13.65 1.40 5.84
CA GLY A 70 -14.44 2.10 4.84
C GLY A 70 -15.87 1.58 4.81
N ALA A 71 -16.08 0.29 5.07
CA ALA A 71 -17.42 -0.26 5.25
C ALA A 71 -18.11 0.28 6.52
N MET A 72 -17.38 0.39 7.63
CA MET A 72 -17.85 0.98 8.87
C MET A 72 -18.17 2.47 8.70
N ALA A 73 -17.28 3.23 8.06
CA ALA A 73 -17.49 4.65 7.78
C ALA A 73 -18.73 4.87 6.92
N ARG A 74 -18.92 4.08 5.85
CA ARG A 74 -20.14 4.12 5.03
C ARG A 74 -21.39 3.77 5.84
N ALA A 75 -21.32 2.75 6.69
CA ALA A 75 -22.44 2.35 7.55
C ALA A 75 -22.80 3.40 8.61
N ARG A 76 -21.89 4.30 8.99
CA ARG A 76 -22.10 5.41 9.94
C ARG A 76 -22.58 6.72 9.27
N GLY A 77 -22.86 6.70 7.97
CA GLY A 77 -23.30 7.90 7.24
C GLY A 77 -22.16 8.72 6.62
N GLY A 78 -20.91 8.28 6.70
CA GLY A 78 -19.77 8.93 6.04
C GLY A 78 -18.45 8.79 6.80
N GLY A 79 -17.34 8.95 6.07
CA GLY A 79 -15.99 9.04 6.65
C GLY A 79 -15.55 10.49 6.91
N THR A 80 -14.37 10.68 7.49
CA THR A 80 -13.77 11.99 7.73
C THR A 80 -12.55 12.23 6.84
N LYS A 81 -12.22 13.49 6.53
CA LYS A 81 -10.99 13.84 5.80
C LYS A 81 -9.73 13.35 6.53
N TYR A 82 -9.74 13.46 7.87
CA TYR A 82 -8.65 12.92 8.70
C TYR A 82 -8.53 11.40 8.55
N GLY A 83 -9.64 10.66 8.63
CA GLY A 83 -9.64 9.21 8.45
C GLY A 83 -9.07 8.78 7.11
N ALA A 84 -9.40 9.49 6.03
CA ALA A 84 -8.82 9.21 4.70
C ALA A 84 -7.30 9.43 4.65
N VAL A 85 -6.77 10.46 5.33
CA VAL A 85 -5.33 10.68 5.43
C VAL A 85 -4.67 9.63 6.33
N LEU A 86 -5.32 9.26 7.43
CA LEU A 86 -4.84 8.22 8.35
C LEU A 86 -4.72 6.86 7.65
N ASP A 87 -5.77 6.44 6.95
CA ASP A 87 -5.82 5.22 6.11
C ASP A 87 -4.70 5.22 5.07
N ALA A 88 -4.63 6.28 4.24
CA ALA A 88 -3.57 6.41 3.24
C ALA A 88 -2.16 6.39 3.84
N THR A 89 -1.96 6.92 5.05
CA THR A 89 -0.66 6.91 5.75
C THR A 89 -0.34 5.52 6.29
N CYS A 90 -1.31 4.87 6.92
CA CYS A 90 -1.22 3.52 7.46
C CYS A 90 -0.88 2.50 6.36
N ASP A 91 -1.54 2.62 5.21
CA ASP A 91 -1.25 1.86 3.99
C ASP A 91 0.22 1.94 3.57
N ARG A 92 0.82 3.15 3.64
CA ARG A 92 2.23 3.39 3.29
C ARG A 92 3.18 2.69 4.25
N VAL A 93 2.86 2.79 5.54
CA VAL A 93 3.66 2.19 6.62
C VAL A 93 3.59 0.67 6.53
N ALA A 94 2.41 0.10 6.31
CA ALA A 94 2.21 -1.33 6.10
C ALA A 94 2.95 -1.85 4.86
N ASP A 95 2.76 -1.23 3.69
CA ASP A 95 3.47 -1.60 2.45
C ASP A 95 5.00 -1.54 2.68
N GLY A 96 5.49 -0.49 3.34
CA GLY A 96 6.91 -0.32 3.67
C GLY A 96 7.44 -1.43 4.58
N ALA A 97 6.71 -1.78 5.64
CA ALA A 97 7.08 -2.84 6.57
C ALA A 97 7.12 -4.22 5.90
N ILE A 98 6.15 -4.53 5.03
CA ILE A 98 6.09 -5.77 4.25
C ILE A 98 7.37 -5.94 3.41
N PHE A 99 7.73 -4.93 2.62
CA PHE A 99 8.93 -5.01 1.79
C PHE A 99 10.21 -4.96 2.63
N ALA A 100 10.25 -4.22 3.73
CA ALA A 100 11.42 -4.17 4.61
C ALA A 100 11.68 -5.53 5.29
N GLY A 101 10.63 -6.19 5.79
CA GLY A 101 10.72 -7.53 6.38
C GLY A 101 11.20 -8.58 5.37
N LEU A 102 10.70 -8.53 4.13
CA LEU A 102 11.18 -9.39 3.06
C LEU A 102 12.60 -9.05 2.60
N ALA A 103 13.00 -7.78 2.59
CA ALA A 103 14.38 -7.39 2.28
C ALA A 103 15.35 -7.93 3.33
N TRP A 104 14.98 -7.88 4.61
CA TRP A 104 15.74 -8.50 5.69
C TRP A 104 15.87 -10.01 5.47
N TRP A 105 14.75 -10.70 5.23
CA TRP A 105 14.75 -12.13 4.95
C TRP A 105 15.63 -12.49 3.74
N ALA A 106 15.54 -11.71 2.66
CA ALA A 106 16.33 -11.89 1.44
C ALA A 106 17.85 -11.79 1.71
N VAL A 107 18.27 -10.92 2.63
CA VAL A 107 19.68 -10.74 3.00
C VAL A 107 20.17 -11.85 3.93
N TYR A 108 19.45 -12.10 5.02
CA TYR A 108 19.97 -12.89 6.14
C TYR A 108 19.58 -14.36 6.10
N SER A 109 18.39 -14.69 5.58
CA SER A 109 17.90 -16.06 5.51
C SER A 109 18.10 -16.69 4.15
N GLU A 110 17.68 -15.99 3.09
CA GLU A 110 17.78 -16.49 1.72
C GLU A 110 19.16 -16.20 1.08
N GLN A 111 19.86 -15.17 1.57
CA GLN A 111 21.20 -14.76 1.10
C GLN A 111 21.26 -14.44 -0.41
N SER A 112 20.15 -13.91 -0.95
CA SER A 112 19.99 -13.65 -2.38
C SER A 112 20.05 -12.17 -2.72
N LYS A 113 21.17 -11.76 -3.33
CA LYS A 113 21.38 -10.38 -3.80
C LYS A 113 20.34 -9.95 -4.84
N LEU A 114 19.95 -10.85 -5.74
CA LEU A 114 18.96 -10.55 -6.78
C LEU A 114 17.58 -10.29 -6.19
N LEU A 115 17.17 -11.10 -5.21
CA LEU A 115 15.89 -10.92 -4.55
C LEU A 115 15.86 -9.61 -3.72
N LEU A 116 16.96 -9.28 -3.05
CA LEU A 116 17.11 -8.00 -2.35
C LEU A 116 16.93 -6.81 -3.31
N ILE A 117 17.60 -6.82 -4.47
CA ILE A 117 17.48 -5.76 -5.47
C ILE A 117 16.02 -5.59 -5.92
N ALA A 118 15.35 -6.68 -6.30
CA ALA A 118 13.95 -6.64 -6.69
C ALA A 118 13.05 -6.10 -5.56
N THR A 119 13.32 -6.49 -4.31
CA THR A 119 12.56 -6.05 -3.14
C THR A 119 12.75 -4.57 -2.84
N ILE A 120 13.97 -4.04 -2.95
CA ILE A 120 14.25 -2.60 -2.78
C ILE A 120 13.56 -1.79 -3.88
N ILE A 121 13.59 -2.27 -5.13
CA ILE A 121 12.86 -1.63 -6.24
C ILE A 121 11.36 -1.59 -5.92
N CYS A 122 10.77 -2.70 -5.48
CA CYS A 122 9.35 -2.76 -5.10
C CYS A 122 9.03 -1.81 -3.92
N LEU A 123 9.89 -1.76 -2.91
CA LEU A 123 9.76 -0.85 -1.77
C LEU A 123 9.71 0.59 -2.23
N ILE A 124 10.70 1.05 -2.99
CA ILE A 124 10.80 2.45 -3.45
C ILE A 124 9.63 2.78 -4.38
N THR A 125 9.38 1.94 -5.39
CA THR A 125 8.33 2.20 -6.37
C THR A 125 6.94 2.18 -5.75
N SER A 126 6.69 1.32 -4.75
CA SER A 126 5.42 1.34 -4.02
C SER A 126 5.16 2.73 -3.45
N GLN A 127 6.14 3.33 -2.75
CA GLN A 127 6.06 4.67 -2.16
C GLN A 127 5.93 5.76 -3.22
N VAL A 128 6.72 5.70 -4.29
CA VAL A 128 6.67 6.70 -5.37
C VAL A 128 5.31 6.69 -6.07
N ILE A 129 4.72 5.51 -6.34
CA ILE A 129 3.43 5.38 -7.05
C ILE A 129 2.32 6.14 -6.31
N SER A 130 2.11 5.89 -5.01
CA SER A 130 1.02 6.61 -4.31
C SER A 130 1.40 8.03 -3.91
N HIS A 131 2.69 8.38 -3.82
CA HIS A 131 3.10 9.79 -3.62
C HIS A 131 2.81 10.60 -4.89
N ALA A 132 3.13 10.08 -6.07
CA ALA A 132 2.82 10.73 -7.34
C ALA A 132 1.31 10.99 -7.48
N LYS A 133 0.48 10.01 -7.07
CA LYS A 133 -0.98 10.18 -7.05
C LYS A 133 -1.41 11.29 -6.09
N ALA A 134 -1.02 11.20 -4.83
CA ALA A 134 -1.41 12.17 -3.80
C ALA A 134 -0.93 13.59 -4.14
N ARG A 135 0.27 13.72 -4.71
CA ARG A 135 0.82 15.03 -5.09
C ARG A 135 0.15 15.63 -6.32
N ALA A 136 -0.29 14.81 -7.26
CA ALA A 136 -1.09 15.26 -8.40
C ALA A 136 -2.45 15.79 -7.91
N GLU A 137 -3.16 15.00 -7.11
CA GLU A 137 -4.47 15.37 -6.56
C GLU A 137 -4.38 16.64 -5.70
N ALA A 138 -3.33 16.77 -4.87
CA ALA A 138 -3.08 17.98 -4.09
C ALA A 138 -2.78 19.23 -4.94
N SER A 139 -2.33 19.04 -6.18
CA SER A 139 -2.11 20.11 -7.16
C SER A 139 -3.34 20.34 -8.06
N GLY A 140 -4.46 19.68 -7.80
CA GLY A 140 -5.67 19.75 -8.64
C GLY A 140 -5.55 18.99 -9.97
N LEU A 141 -4.52 18.15 -10.12
CA LEU A 141 -4.29 17.34 -11.32
C LEU A 141 -4.79 15.90 -11.11
N SER A 142 -5.15 15.21 -12.19
CA SER A 142 -5.43 13.78 -12.14
C SER A 142 -4.15 12.97 -12.40
N ALA A 143 -4.02 11.86 -11.69
CA ALA A 143 -2.99 10.84 -11.92
C ALA A 143 -3.65 9.45 -12.04
N ASP A 144 -4.77 9.39 -12.77
CA ASP A 144 -5.50 8.14 -12.96
C ASP A 144 -4.78 7.20 -13.93
N GLY A 145 -4.98 5.89 -13.71
CA GLY A 145 -4.33 4.82 -14.46
C GLY A 145 -3.15 4.17 -13.73
N GLY A 146 -2.30 3.53 -14.52
CA GLY A 146 -1.25 2.63 -14.02
C GLY A 146 -1.68 1.17 -14.09
N TRP A 147 -0.77 0.29 -14.49
CA TRP A 147 -1.06 -1.14 -14.59
C TRP A 147 -1.23 -1.83 -13.23
N ILE A 148 -0.53 -1.35 -12.22
CA ILE A 148 -0.56 -1.91 -10.87
C ILE A 148 -1.06 -0.88 -9.85
N GLU A 149 -2.06 -1.29 -9.09
CA GLU A 149 -2.52 -0.59 -7.90
C GLU A 149 -2.03 -1.28 -6.62
N ARG A 150 -2.32 -0.69 -5.45
CA ARG A 150 -1.91 -1.25 -4.15
C ARG A 150 -2.37 -2.70 -3.97
N ALA A 151 -3.64 -2.98 -4.27
CA ALA A 151 -4.19 -4.33 -4.13
C ALA A 151 -3.45 -5.35 -5.01
N ASP A 152 -3.13 -4.98 -6.25
CA ASP A 152 -2.35 -5.86 -7.14
C ASP A 152 -0.94 -6.11 -6.55
N ARG A 153 -0.26 -5.08 -6.00
CA ARG A 153 1.05 -5.25 -5.33
C ARG A 153 0.99 -6.24 -4.17
N LEU A 154 0.01 -6.06 -3.29
CA LEU A 154 -0.17 -6.91 -2.11
C LEU A 154 -0.43 -8.36 -2.51
N VAL A 155 -1.20 -8.61 -3.57
CA VAL A 155 -1.40 -9.98 -4.08
C VAL A 155 -0.08 -10.59 -4.55
N PHE A 156 0.70 -9.90 -5.39
CA PHE A 156 1.99 -10.42 -5.88
C PHE A 156 2.95 -10.76 -4.73
N VAL A 157 3.11 -9.85 -3.77
CA VAL A 157 4.08 -10.04 -2.68
C VAL A 157 3.62 -11.08 -1.67
N LEU A 158 2.34 -11.08 -1.26
CA LEU A 158 1.83 -11.99 -0.23
C LEU A 158 1.67 -13.42 -0.77
N VAL A 159 1.20 -13.58 -2.02
CA VAL A 159 1.14 -14.89 -2.67
C VAL A 159 2.55 -15.41 -2.95
N GLY A 160 3.44 -14.55 -3.46
CA GLY A 160 4.84 -14.92 -3.71
C GLY A 160 5.55 -15.42 -2.46
N ALA A 161 5.51 -14.62 -1.38
CA ALA A 161 6.11 -15.02 -0.10
C ALA A 161 5.40 -16.21 0.54
N GLY A 162 4.06 -16.25 0.50
CA GLY A 162 3.27 -17.32 1.11
C GLY A 162 3.54 -18.68 0.47
N LEU A 163 3.52 -18.74 -0.87
CA LEU A 163 3.81 -19.97 -1.62
C LEU A 163 5.26 -20.42 -1.45
N THR A 164 6.22 -19.49 -1.41
CA THR A 164 7.60 -19.82 -1.04
C THR A 164 7.68 -20.41 0.37
N GLY A 165 6.96 -19.85 1.34
CA GLY A 165 6.88 -20.41 2.70
C GLY A 165 6.31 -21.84 2.73
N VAL A 166 5.28 -22.14 1.94
CA VAL A 166 4.74 -23.50 1.79
C VAL A 166 5.76 -24.42 1.12
N GLY A 167 6.38 -23.96 0.04
CA GLY A 167 7.42 -24.72 -0.66
C GLY A 167 8.57 -25.13 0.25
N ARG A 168 9.02 -24.21 1.11
CA ARG A 168 10.09 -24.46 2.07
C ARG A 168 9.68 -25.39 3.21
N HIS A 169 8.41 -25.39 3.61
CA HIS A 169 7.93 -26.28 4.67
C HIS A 169 7.77 -27.74 4.20
N TYR A 170 7.38 -27.93 2.93
CA TYR A 170 7.14 -29.25 2.35
C TYR A 170 8.26 -29.72 1.40
N ASP A 171 9.40 -29.02 1.36
CA ASP A 171 10.55 -29.30 0.48
C ASP A 171 10.17 -29.41 -1.02
N ILE A 172 9.30 -28.51 -1.49
CA ILE A 172 8.83 -28.46 -2.88
C ILE A 172 9.62 -27.37 -3.64
N PRO A 173 10.60 -27.71 -4.49
CA PRO A 173 11.58 -26.75 -5.03
C PRO A 173 10.96 -25.65 -5.91
N TRP A 174 9.96 -26.01 -6.71
CA TRP A 174 9.31 -25.05 -7.61
C TRP A 174 8.50 -24.00 -6.85
N LEU A 175 7.93 -24.35 -5.69
CA LEU A 175 7.18 -23.43 -4.82
C LEU A 175 8.11 -22.49 -4.07
N ASP A 176 9.24 -23.00 -3.55
CA ASP A 176 10.26 -22.19 -2.86
C ASP A 176 10.77 -21.05 -3.77
N SER A 177 10.89 -21.33 -5.08
CA SER A 177 11.35 -20.36 -6.06
C SER A 177 10.31 -19.31 -6.50
N VAL A 178 9.05 -19.37 -6.07
CA VAL A 178 7.95 -18.50 -6.60
C VAL A 178 8.15 -17.02 -6.26
N ILE A 179 8.76 -16.69 -5.13
CA ILE A 179 9.02 -15.30 -4.74
C ILE A 179 9.90 -14.56 -5.75
N TYR A 180 10.81 -15.24 -6.44
CA TYR A 180 11.72 -14.64 -7.42
C TYR A 180 10.98 -14.04 -8.64
N PRO A 181 10.22 -14.81 -9.43
CA PRO A 181 9.45 -14.25 -10.54
C PRO A 181 8.38 -13.28 -10.03
N ALA A 182 7.76 -13.52 -8.87
CA ALA A 182 6.76 -12.61 -8.31
C ALA A 182 7.33 -11.21 -8.06
N MET A 183 8.49 -11.12 -7.41
CA MET A 183 9.13 -9.84 -7.09
C MET A 183 9.71 -9.15 -8.32
N TRP A 184 10.28 -9.88 -9.29
CA TRP A 184 10.81 -9.26 -10.51
C TRP A 184 9.71 -8.75 -11.44
N VAL A 185 8.62 -9.52 -11.60
CA VAL A 185 7.44 -9.07 -12.36
C VAL A 185 6.83 -7.83 -11.68
N LEU A 186 6.66 -7.88 -10.35
CA LEU A 186 6.15 -6.75 -9.58
C LEU A 186 7.04 -5.51 -9.72
N ALA A 187 8.37 -5.67 -9.66
CA ALA A 187 9.34 -4.59 -9.83
C ALA A 187 9.21 -3.94 -11.22
N ALA A 188 9.21 -4.74 -12.28
CA ALA A 188 9.08 -4.24 -13.65
C ALA A 188 7.75 -3.50 -13.87
N LEU A 189 6.63 -4.09 -13.43
CA LEU A 189 5.31 -3.49 -13.55
C LEU A 189 5.18 -2.21 -12.71
N SER A 190 5.82 -2.15 -11.54
CA SER A 190 5.81 -0.96 -10.69
C SER A 190 6.61 0.19 -11.30
N ILE A 191 7.77 -0.10 -11.90
CA ILE A 191 8.55 0.91 -12.66
C ILE A 191 7.70 1.47 -13.81
N VAL A 192 7.11 0.59 -14.63
CA VAL A 192 6.25 1.00 -15.74
C VAL A 192 5.08 1.86 -15.23
N THR A 193 4.47 1.47 -14.11
CA THR A 193 3.37 2.22 -13.48
C THR A 193 3.79 3.63 -13.03
N VAL A 194 5.01 3.80 -12.50
CA VAL A 194 5.53 5.13 -12.14
C VAL A 194 5.58 6.02 -13.38
N PHE A 195 6.16 5.53 -14.48
CA PHE A 195 6.22 6.29 -15.73
C PHE A 195 4.83 6.64 -16.27
N GLN A 196 3.91 5.67 -16.27
CA GLN A 196 2.53 5.89 -16.71
C GLN A 196 1.85 6.99 -15.89
N ARG A 197 2.01 7.00 -14.57
CA ARG A 197 1.43 8.04 -13.71
C ARG A 197 2.00 9.42 -13.99
N VAL A 198 3.32 9.53 -14.14
CA VAL A 198 3.97 10.81 -14.47
C VAL A 198 3.50 11.33 -15.85
N LEU A 199 3.39 10.44 -16.83
CA LEU A 199 2.88 10.80 -18.16
C LEU A 199 1.41 11.19 -18.13
N ALA A 200 0.57 10.51 -17.33
CA ALA A 200 -0.84 10.86 -17.14
C ALA A 200 -1.01 12.25 -16.50
N VAL A 201 -0.17 12.57 -15.51
CA VAL A 201 -0.14 13.92 -14.90
C VAL A 201 0.26 14.96 -15.95
N ARG A 202 1.25 14.68 -16.79
CA ARG A 202 1.68 15.59 -17.86
C ARG A 202 0.57 15.89 -18.90
N SER A 203 -0.36 14.95 -19.10
CA SER A 203 -1.51 15.13 -19.99
C SER A 203 -2.73 15.76 -19.32
N SER A 204 -2.72 15.99 -18.00
CA SER A 204 -3.83 16.61 -17.30
C SER A 204 -3.98 18.09 -17.65
N GLU A 205 -5.23 18.57 -17.66
CA GLU A 205 -5.54 19.99 -17.85
C GLU A 205 -4.87 20.83 -16.75
N GLY A 206 -4.30 21.98 -17.14
CA GLY A 206 -3.58 22.88 -16.22
C GLY A 206 -2.18 22.41 -15.80
N ALA A 207 -1.74 21.20 -16.19
CA ALA A 207 -0.43 20.68 -15.78
C ALA A 207 0.78 21.46 -16.33
N ARG A 208 0.59 22.28 -17.36
CA ARG A 208 1.63 23.11 -17.99
C ARG A 208 1.47 24.59 -17.68
N ASP A 209 0.51 24.96 -16.83
CA ASP A 209 0.29 26.33 -16.47
C ASP A 209 1.44 26.82 -15.58
N ILE A 210 1.90 28.04 -15.86
CA ILE A 210 3.04 28.61 -15.13
C ILE A 210 2.56 29.02 -13.73
N ILE A 211 3.19 28.46 -12.70
CA ILE A 211 2.96 28.87 -11.31
C ILE A 211 3.54 30.28 -11.12
N VAL A 212 2.69 31.30 -11.22
CA VAL A 212 3.05 32.67 -10.87
C VAL A 212 3.12 32.77 -9.35
N LYS A 213 4.32 32.89 -8.79
CA LYS A 213 4.52 33.11 -7.35
C LYS A 213 3.90 34.47 -6.98
N SER A 214 2.92 34.50 -6.08
CA SER A 214 2.40 35.76 -5.55
C SER A 214 3.49 36.43 -4.70
N THR A 215 4.04 37.54 -5.19
CA THR A 215 4.89 38.44 -4.41
C THR A 215 4.00 39.26 -3.47
N THR A 216 3.70 38.74 -2.29
CA THR A 216 3.21 39.55 -1.18
C THR A 216 4.43 39.94 -0.35
N PRO A 217 4.86 41.22 -0.31
CA PRO A 217 5.92 41.64 0.59
C PRO A 217 5.46 41.48 2.05
N PRO A 218 6.37 41.25 3.02
CA PRO A 218 6.02 41.22 4.43
C PRO A 218 5.41 42.56 4.81
N ASN A 219 4.32 42.54 5.58
CA ASN A 219 3.79 43.74 6.22
C ASN A 219 4.92 44.43 6.98
N ASP A 220 5.31 45.61 6.50
CA ASP A 220 6.20 46.52 7.18
C ASP A 220 5.43 47.10 8.37
N GLU A 221 5.42 46.38 9.50
CA GLU A 221 5.11 46.97 10.80
C GLU A 221 6.24 47.93 11.17
N SER A 222 6.18 49.14 10.61
CA SER A 222 6.94 50.29 11.09
C SER A 222 5.97 51.42 11.43
N GLU A 223 5.31 51.30 12.58
CA GLU A 223 4.95 52.49 13.35
C GLU A 223 6.26 53.08 13.92
N PRO A 224 6.56 54.34 13.58
CA PRO A 224 6.72 55.32 14.65
C PRO A 224 6.22 56.71 14.26
N SER A 225 5.27 57.26 15.02
CA SER A 225 5.37 58.60 15.65
C SER A 225 4.17 58.90 16.53
#